data_AF-A0A5B7TNH8-F1
#
_entry.id   AF-A0A5B7TNH8-F1
#
_cell.length_a   1.000
_cell.length_b   1.000
_cell.length_c   1.000
_cell.angle_alpha   90.00
_cell.angle_beta   90.00
_cell.angle_gamma   90.00
#
_symmetry.space_group_name_H-M   'P 1'
#
loop_
_entity.id
_entity.type
_entity.pdbx_description
1 polymer ?
#
loop_
_entity_poly.entity_id
_entity_poly.type
_entity_poly.pdbx_seq_one_letter_code
_entity_poly.pdbx_strand_id
1 'polypeptide(L)'
;MIKNKNVIKVMVLGVLFIIFTMVQGCGKTKDNHKKANEQIAEISLEEEGGEPHTHKEEIEPHTHSHSPQSDPGKRILKPEDVKGLWVFPESKDKLGSGGLLKIYMDAESHPQASSGFAKYELGVGGALPEHKHNKTEEIAYFLSGKGIVISYENNKKIETVVEEGYVWYTAPGEWHSFKNTGDVPLKLVFATIPNAKHGLLNFFKKVSAEPGKQATALSAEEFAKLASENDMILKPAKIE
;
A
#
# COMPACT_ATOMS: atom_id res chain seq x y z
N MET A 1 44.81 39.04 -22.05
CA MET A 1 43.79 40.07 -22.36
C MET A 1 42.51 39.74 -21.60
N ILE A 2 42.28 40.49 -20.53
CA ILE A 2 41.08 40.45 -19.70
C ILE A 2 40.00 41.25 -20.43
N LYS A 3 38.80 40.69 -20.62
CA LYS A 3 37.58 41.49 -20.83
C LYS A 3 36.52 41.04 -19.84
N ASN A 4 36.27 41.99 -18.94
CA ASN A 4 35.32 42.02 -17.85
C ASN A 4 33.95 42.52 -18.36
N LYS A 5 32.95 42.49 -17.46
CA LYS A 5 31.63 43.18 -17.49
C LYS A 5 30.46 42.30 -18.00
N ASN A 6 29.29 42.20 -17.37
CA ASN A 6 28.67 42.87 -16.20
C ASN A 6 27.40 42.05 -15.83
N VAL A 7 27.14 41.72 -14.56
CA VAL A 7 26.23 42.41 -13.62
C VAL A 7 24.73 42.16 -13.83
N ILE A 8 24.17 41.40 -12.88
CA ILE A 8 22.88 41.54 -12.15
C ILE A 8 21.56 41.60 -12.97
N LYS A 9 20.69 40.62 -12.72
CA LYS A 9 19.26 40.85 -12.41
C LYS A 9 18.69 39.69 -11.58
N VAL A 10 18.62 39.93 -10.28
CA VAL A 10 17.70 39.24 -9.36
C VAL A 10 16.29 39.74 -9.71
N MET A 11 15.35 38.83 -10.00
CA MET A 11 13.92 39.13 -9.95
C MET A 11 13.23 38.10 -9.08
N VAL A 12 13.03 38.52 -7.84
CA VAL A 12 11.97 38.06 -6.94
C VAL A 12 10.67 38.72 -7.42
N LEU A 13 9.66 37.93 -7.79
CA LEU A 13 8.24 38.31 -7.86
C LEU A 13 7.45 37.06 -8.28
N GLY A 14 6.33 36.65 -7.69
CA GLY A 14 5.53 37.21 -6.63
C GLY A 14 4.33 36.28 -6.44
N VAL A 15 4.14 35.85 -5.19
CA VAL A 15 2.88 35.64 -4.48
C VAL A 15 1.61 35.73 -5.35
N LEU A 16 0.92 34.60 -5.54
CA LEU A 16 -0.49 34.58 -5.91
C LEU A 16 -1.30 34.06 -4.71
N PHE A 17 -1.65 35.00 -3.83
CA PHE A 17 -2.70 34.88 -2.82
C PHE A 17 -3.96 35.50 -3.42
N ILE A 18 -5.07 34.75 -3.48
CA ILE A 18 -6.48 35.21 -3.63
C ILE A 18 -7.34 33.93 -3.73
N ILE A 19 -8.44 33.67 -3.04
CA ILE A 19 -9.25 34.32 -2.01
C ILE A 19 -10.02 33.17 -1.32
N PHE A 20 -10.02 33.12 0.01
CA PHE A 20 -10.95 32.32 0.81
C PHE A 20 -12.20 33.18 1.04
N THR A 21 -13.36 32.79 0.51
CA THR A 21 -14.65 33.31 0.98
C THR A 21 -15.25 32.34 1.98
N MET A 22 -15.28 32.77 3.23
CA MET A 22 -16.09 32.20 4.30
C MET A 22 -17.56 32.17 3.89
N VAL A 23 -18.22 31.03 4.08
CA VAL A 23 -19.67 30.99 4.26
C VAL A 23 -19.92 30.46 5.68
N GLN A 24 -20.11 31.40 6.60
CA GLN A 24 -20.77 31.14 7.87
C GLN A 24 -22.28 31.09 7.61
N GLY A 25 -22.86 29.90 7.66
CA GLY A 25 -24.31 29.70 7.78
C GLY A 25 -24.66 29.44 9.24
N CYS A 26 -25.14 30.47 9.94
CA CYS A 26 -25.82 30.31 11.23
C CYS A 26 -27.14 29.56 11.05
N GLY A 27 -27.34 28.49 11.81
CA GLY A 27 -28.63 27.85 12.01
C GLY A 27 -28.71 27.28 13.42
N LYS A 28 -29.16 28.09 14.38
CA LYS A 28 -29.59 27.64 15.71
C LYS A 28 -31.05 27.19 15.60
N THR A 29 -31.33 25.95 16.00
CA THR A 29 -32.62 25.55 16.58
C THR A 29 -32.38 24.60 17.73
N LYS A 30 -33.01 24.89 18.86
CA LYS A 30 -32.92 24.18 20.14
C LYS A 30 -33.90 23.00 20.20
N ASP A 31 -33.45 21.98 20.92
CA ASP A 31 -34.14 21.09 21.88
C ASP A 31 -35.43 20.35 21.47
N ASN A 32 -35.39 19.01 21.46
CA ASN A 32 -35.72 18.23 22.67
C ASN A 32 -35.72 16.70 22.45
N HIS A 33 -35.10 16.00 23.41
CA HIS A 33 -35.40 14.67 23.95
C HIS A 33 -36.06 13.58 23.07
N LYS A 34 -35.35 12.45 22.91
CA LYS A 34 -35.73 11.16 23.56
C LYS A 34 -34.56 10.17 23.55
N LYS A 35 -34.11 9.76 24.74
CA LYS A 35 -33.30 8.55 24.94
C LYS A 35 -34.20 7.34 24.65
N ALA A 36 -33.77 6.47 23.74
CA ALA A 36 -34.23 5.09 23.70
C ALA A 36 -32.99 4.21 23.86
N ASN A 37 -33.06 3.40 24.91
CA ASN A 37 -32.09 2.44 25.37
C ASN A 37 -32.43 1.13 24.64
N GLU A 38 -31.64 0.71 23.64
CA GLU A 38 -31.83 -0.61 23.03
C GLU A 38 -30.87 -1.59 23.70
N GLN A 39 -31.51 -2.54 24.37
CA GLN A 39 -30.93 -3.61 25.15
C GLN A 39 -30.23 -4.62 24.24
N ILE A 40 -29.06 -5.04 24.71
CA ILE A 40 -28.31 -6.19 24.21
C ILE A 40 -29.22 -7.42 24.36
N ALA A 41 -29.56 -8.06 23.24
CA ALA A 41 -30.27 -9.33 23.23
C ALA A 41 -29.31 -10.44 23.69
N GLU A 42 -29.54 -10.92 24.92
CA GLU A 42 -28.92 -12.11 25.48
C GLU A 42 -29.65 -13.33 24.89
N ILE A 43 -28.93 -14.15 24.12
CA ILE A 43 -29.48 -15.37 23.51
C ILE A 43 -29.46 -16.46 24.59
N SER A 44 -30.63 -16.75 25.16
CA SER A 44 -30.87 -17.92 26.01
C SER A 44 -30.99 -19.16 25.13
N LEU A 45 -30.07 -20.11 25.32
CA LEU A 45 -30.16 -21.47 24.79
C LEU A 45 -31.11 -22.26 25.68
N GLU A 46 -32.30 -22.59 25.17
CA GLU A 46 -33.18 -23.58 25.77
C GLU A 46 -32.82 -24.95 25.18
N GLU A 47 -32.40 -25.88 26.05
CA GLU A 47 -32.24 -27.29 25.75
C GLU A 47 -33.63 -27.94 25.71
N GLU A 48 -34.06 -28.42 24.53
CA GLU A 48 -35.14 -29.40 24.44
C GLU A 48 -34.58 -30.75 23.98
N GLY A 49 -34.80 -31.75 24.83
CA GLY A 49 -34.41 -33.13 24.60
C GLY A 49 -35.27 -33.84 23.55
N GLY A 50 -34.60 -34.65 22.73
CA GLY A 50 -35.20 -35.65 21.86
C GLY A 50 -34.35 -36.93 21.88
N GLU A 51 -35.01 -38.06 22.14
CA GLU A 51 -34.46 -39.40 22.35
C GLU A 51 -33.74 -40.05 21.13
N PRO A 52 -32.97 -41.15 21.34
CA PRO A 52 -31.85 -41.52 20.47
C PRO A 52 -32.26 -42.42 19.30
N HIS A 53 -31.84 -42.04 18.10
CA HIS A 53 -31.83 -42.95 16.94
C HIS A 53 -30.46 -43.62 16.81
N THR A 54 -30.44 -44.93 17.04
CA THR A 54 -29.29 -45.81 16.83
C THR A 54 -28.96 -45.94 15.35
N HIS A 55 -27.88 -45.30 14.90
CA HIS A 55 -27.17 -45.67 13.69
C HIS A 55 -25.77 -46.17 14.05
N LYS A 56 -25.43 -47.37 13.57
CA LYS A 56 -24.14 -48.02 13.76
C LYS A 56 -23.05 -47.17 13.14
N GLU A 57 -22.14 -46.70 13.98
CA GLU A 57 -20.88 -46.07 13.64
C GLU A 57 -19.96 -47.07 12.93
N GLU A 58 -19.66 -46.80 11.67
CA GLU A 58 -18.43 -47.30 11.02
C GLU A 58 -17.43 -46.13 11.12
N ILE A 59 -16.64 -46.14 12.19
CA ILE A 59 -15.62 -45.11 12.46
C ILE A 59 -14.47 -45.34 11.50
N GLU A 60 -14.48 -44.67 10.36
CA GLU A 60 -13.24 -44.42 9.62
C GLU A 60 -12.43 -43.37 10.39
N PRO A 61 -11.11 -43.58 10.61
CA PRO A 61 -10.30 -42.61 11.32
C PRO A 61 -10.12 -41.38 10.42
N HIS A 62 -10.93 -40.34 10.68
CA HIS A 62 -10.66 -39.00 10.18
C HIS A 62 -9.31 -38.56 10.70
N THR A 63 -8.31 -38.62 9.84
CA THR A 63 -7.02 -37.99 10.07
C THR A 63 -7.26 -36.48 10.07
N HIS A 64 -7.37 -35.91 11.27
CA HIS A 64 -7.24 -34.46 11.43
C HIS A 64 -5.84 -34.08 10.93
N SER A 65 -5.78 -33.65 9.67
CA SER A 65 -4.63 -32.95 9.12
C SER A 65 -4.35 -31.79 10.08
N HIS A 66 -3.25 -31.90 10.84
CA HIS A 66 -2.79 -30.84 11.71
C HIS A 66 -2.63 -29.59 10.86
N SER A 67 -3.55 -28.63 11.00
CA SER A 67 -3.37 -27.29 10.49
C SER A 67 -2.02 -26.80 11.04
N PRO A 68 -1.07 -26.36 10.19
CA PRO A 68 0.24 -25.95 10.65
C PRO A 68 0.06 -24.90 11.74
N GLN A 69 0.44 -25.27 12.95
CA GLN A 69 0.18 -24.53 14.17
C GLN A 69 0.81 -23.13 14.01
N SER A 70 0.00 -22.09 14.13
CA SER A 70 0.47 -20.70 13.99
C SER A 70 1.60 -20.44 15.00
N ASP A 71 2.77 -20.00 14.52
CA ASP A 71 3.89 -19.59 15.38
C ASP A 71 3.49 -18.34 16.20
N PRO A 72 3.31 -18.47 17.54
CA PRO A 72 2.88 -17.35 18.37
C PRO A 72 3.87 -16.18 18.35
N GLY A 73 5.16 -16.45 18.09
CA GLY A 73 6.23 -15.45 18.08
C GLY A 73 6.17 -14.48 16.91
N LYS A 74 5.39 -14.76 15.87
CA LYS A 74 5.25 -13.91 14.67
C LYS A 74 3.97 -13.06 14.65
N ARG A 75 3.15 -13.11 15.70
CA ARG A 75 1.86 -12.39 15.75
C ARG A 75 2.00 -10.89 15.99
N ILE A 76 3.06 -10.48 16.68
CA ILE A 76 3.37 -9.07 16.96
C ILE A 76 4.74 -8.78 16.37
N LEU A 77 4.78 -7.92 15.36
CA LEU A 77 6.02 -7.47 14.72
C LEU A 77 6.38 -6.09 15.25
N LYS A 78 7.57 -5.95 15.83
CA LYS A 78 8.04 -4.64 16.26
C LYS A 78 8.67 -3.89 15.09
N PRO A 79 8.56 -2.56 15.01
CA PRO A 79 9.14 -1.78 13.92
C PRO A 79 10.66 -1.98 13.70
N GLU A 80 11.40 -2.27 14.77
CA GLU A 80 12.84 -2.55 14.77
C GLU A 80 13.21 -3.93 14.20
N ASP A 81 12.29 -4.89 14.25
CA ASP A 81 12.49 -6.25 13.73
C ASP A 81 12.30 -6.31 12.21
N VAL A 82 11.73 -5.25 11.61
CA VAL A 82 11.40 -5.19 10.19
C VAL A 82 12.45 -4.39 9.43
N LYS A 83 13.20 -5.11 8.59
CA LYS A 83 14.24 -4.55 7.74
C LYS A 83 13.66 -3.58 6.71
N GLY A 84 14.31 -2.41 6.59
CA GLY A 84 14.04 -1.44 5.54
C GLY A 84 14.78 -1.79 4.25
N LEU A 85 14.05 -1.77 3.13
CA LEU A 85 14.55 -2.00 1.79
C LEU A 85 14.42 -0.71 0.98
N TRP A 86 15.51 -0.27 0.35
CA TRP A 86 15.52 0.91 -0.52
C TRP A 86 15.17 0.51 -1.95
N VAL A 87 14.05 1.03 -2.43
CA VAL A 87 13.53 0.85 -3.79
C VAL A 87 13.94 2.06 -4.62
N PHE A 88 14.72 1.83 -5.68
CA PHE A 88 15.25 2.88 -6.57
C PHE A 88 15.95 4.05 -5.85
N PRO A 89 16.95 3.79 -4.99
CA PRO A 89 17.69 4.86 -4.33
C PRO A 89 18.53 5.68 -5.31
N GLU A 90 18.71 6.98 -5.03
CA GLU A 90 19.59 7.88 -5.79
C GLU A 90 21.05 7.42 -5.76
N SER A 91 21.51 6.90 -4.61
CA SER A 91 22.83 6.30 -4.44
C SER A 91 22.82 5.31 -3.27
N LYS A 92 23.93 4.58 -3.07
CA LYS A 92 24.09 3.68 -1.92
C LYS A 92 23.91 4.39 -0.56
N ASP A 93 24.17 5.69 -0.50
CA ASP A 93 24.15 6.48 0.74
C ASP A 93 22.94 7.42 0.83
N LYS A 94 22.12 7.52 -0.23
CA LYS A 94 21.00 8.46 -0.30
C LYS A 94 19.80 7.85 -1.02
N LEU A 95 18.66 7.78 -0.33
CA LEU A 95 17.40 7.31 -0.90
C LEU A 95 16.84 8.27 -1.96
N GLY A 96 16.94 9.59 -1.72
CA GLY A 96 16.44 10.61 -2.65
C GLY A 96 14.92 10.53 -2.85
N SER A 97 14.48 10.52 -4.10
CA SER A 97 13.08 10.33 -4.49
C SER A 97 12.64 8.85 -4.54
N GLY A 98 13.52 7.91 -4.17
CA GLY A 98 13.20 6.49 -4.06
C GLY A 98 12.26 6.19 -2.89
N GLY A 99 11.97 4.91 -2.69
CA GLY A 99 11.06 4.45 -1.64
C GLY A 99 11.71 3.60 -0.57
N LEU A 100 11.29 3.80 0.69
CA LEU A 100 11.61 2.91 1.79
C LEU A 100 10.47 1.91 1.97
N LEU A 101 10.71 0.65 1.66
CA LEU A 101 9.78 -0.46 1.86
C LEU A 101 10.10 -1.20 3.16
N LYS A 102 9.07 -1.49 3.95
CA LYS A 102 9.13 -2.39 5.10
C LYS A 102 8.06 -3.47 4.92
N ILE A 103 8.49 -4.72 4.74
CA ILE A 103 7.59 -5.86 4.54
C ILE A 103 7.34 -6.50 5.91
N TYR A 104 6.10 -6.44 6.38
CA TYR A 104 5.70 -7.06 7.64
C TYR A 104 5.28 -8.52 7.41
N MET A 105 4.54 -8.76 6.32
CA MET A 105 4.03 -10.09 5.99
C MET A 105 4.17 -10.34 4.49
N ASP A 106 4.68 -11.52 4.14
CA ASP A 106 4.73 -12.04 2.79
C ASP A 106 4.64 -13.57 2.80
N ALA A 107 4.66 -14.20 1.63
CA ALA A 107 4.50 -15.64 1.48
C ALA A 107 5.66 -16.47 2.05
N GLU A 108 6.80 -15.84 2.34
CA GLU A 108 7.99 -16.48 2.90
C GLU A 108 7.95 -16.44 4.44
N SER A 109 7.71 -15.26 5.00
CA SER A 109 7.64 -15.04 6.45
C SER A 109 6.36 -15.60 7.07
N HIS A 110 5.24 -15.53 6.34
CA HIS A 110 3.88 -15.87 6.77
C HIS A 110 3.14 -16.68 5.68
N PRO A 111 3.55 -17.94 5.42
CA PRO A 111 3.00 -18.74 4.32
C PRO A 111 1.51 -19.09 4.47
N GLN A 112 0.94 -18.95 5.68
CA GLN A 112 -0.48 -19.20 5.96
C GLN A 112 -1.34 -17.92 5.88
N ALA A 113 -0.72 -16.74 5.74
CA ALA A 113 -1.48 -15.49 5.62
C ALA A 113 -2.10 -15.37 4.23
N SER A 114 -3.37 -14.97 4.18
CA SER A 114 -4.08 -14.73 2.92
C SER A 114 -3.62 -13.46 2.20
N SER A 115 -3.01 -12.51 2.92
CA SER A 115 -2.52 -11.24 2.39
C SER A 115 -1.03 -11.03 2.66
N GLY A 116 -0.38 -10.34 1.74
CA GLY A 116 0.88 -9.65 2.03
C GLY A 116 0.58 -8.29 2.67
N PHE A 117 1.47 -7.79 3.53
CA PHE A 117 1.30 -6.50 4.21
C PHE A 117 2.63 -5.77 4.34
N ALA A 118 2.66 -4.51 3.92
CA ALA A 118 3.87 -3.70 3.92
C ALA A 118 3.56 -2.22 4.17
N LYS A 119 4.60 -1.49 4.60
CA LYS A 119 4.62 -0.03 4.63
C LYS A 119 5.58 0.49 3.57
N TYR A 120 5.17 1.53 2.87
CA TYR A 120 6.00 2.22 1.89
C TYR A 120 6.07 3.71 2.21
N GLU A 121 7.28 4.27 2.16
CA GLU A 121 7.52 5.72 2.24
C GLU A 121 8.17 6.18 0.94
N LEU A 122 7.43 6.93 0.12
CA LEU A 122 7.90 7.44 -1.16
C LEU A 122 8.53 8.82 -0.96
N GLY A 123 9.80 8.97 -1.35
CA GLY A 123 10.57 10.20 -1.24
C GLY A 123 9.94 11.37 -1.99
N VAL A 124 10.35 12.60 -1.63
CA VAL A 124 9.85 13.84 -2.23
C VAL A 124 10.10 13.84 -3.75
N GLY A 125 9.07 14.16 -4.52
CA GLY A 125 9.09 14.10 -5.99
C GLY A 125 9.14 12.69 -6.58
N GLY A 126 9.15 11.64 -5.73
CA GLY A 126 9.13 10.25 -6.16
C GLY A 126 7.83 9.86 -6.84
N ALA A 127 7.92 8.92 -7.78
CA ALA A 127 6.76 8.31 -8.43
C ALA A 127 7.05 6.84 -8.69
N LEU A 128 6.03 5.99 -8.53
CA LEU A 128 6.09 4.63 -9.03
C LEU A 128 5.79 4.61 -10.54
N PRO A 129 6.39 3.70 -11.32
CA PRO A 129 5.97 3.50 -12.69
C PRO A 129 4.48 3.15 -12.75
N GLU A 130 3.78 3.57 -13.80
CA GLU A 130 2.42 3.11 -14.03
C GLU A 130 2.42 1.61 -14.31
N HIS A 131 1.66 0.88 -13.50
CA HIS A 131 1.65 -0.57 -13.53
C HIS A 131 0.29 -1.14 -13.19
N LYS A 132 0.17 -2.45 -13.34
CA LYS A 132 -0.97 -3.24 -12.86
C LYS A 132 -0.53 -4.61 -12.37
N HIS A 133 -1.41 -5.21 -11.59
CA HIS A 133 -1.32 -6.60 -11.15
C HIS A 133 -2.54 -7.35 -11.67
N ASN A 134 -2.38 -8.47 -12.38
CA ASN A 134 -3.54 -9.18 -12.96
C ASN A 134 -4.15 -10.18 -11.97
N LYS A 135 -3.41 -10.60 -10.95
CA LYS A 135 -3.81 -11.65 -10.00
C LYS A 135 -4.09 -11.11 -8.61
N THR A 136 -3.39 -10.05 -8.19
CA THR A 136 -3.57 -9.47 -6.86
C THR A 136 -4.35 -8.17 -6.91
N GLU A 137 -5.27 -7.99 -5.98
CA GLU A 137 -5.77 -6.66 -5.63
C GLU A 137 -4.80 -5.97 -4.67
N GLU A 138 -4.88 -4.65 -4.64
CA GLU A 138 -4.10 -3.81 -3.72
C GLU A 138 -5.03 -2.85 -2.97
N ILE A 139 -4.88 -2.82 -1.65
CA ILE A 139 -5.59 -1.87 -0.77
C ILE A 139 -4.52 -1.09 -0.03
N ALA A 140 -4.56 0.25 -0.12
CA ALA A 140 -3.61 1.14 0.55
C ALA A 140 -4.33 2.14 1.46
N TYR A 141 -3.75 2.42 2.63
CA TYR A 141 -4.16 3.51 3.52
C TYR A 141 -3.01 4.51 3.65
N PHE A 142 -3.29 5.78 3.39
CA PHE A 142 -2.31 6.85 3.47
C PHE A 142 -2.14 7.33 4.91
N LEU A 143 -0.92 7.20 5.42
CA LEU A 143 -0.56 7.51 6.81
C LEU A 143 -0.13 8.97 7.01
N SER A 144 0.48 9.60 5.99
CA SER A 144 0.95 10.99 6.05
C SER A 144 1.48 11.45 4.69
N GLY A 145 1.63 12.77 4.52
CA GLY A 145 2.14 13.38 3.29
C GLY A 145 1.03 13.63 2.26
N LYS A 146 1.41 14.19 1.11
CA LYS A 146 0.47 14.55 0.03
C LYS A 146 0.92 13.96 -1.31
N GLY A 147 -0.02 13.36 -2.02
CA GLY A 147 0.27 12.66 -3.26
C GLY A 147 -0.83 12.77 -4.29
N ILE A 148 -0.56 12.14 -5.43
CA ILE A 148 -1.53 11.85 -6.48
C ILE A 148 -1.55 10.35 -6.68
N VAL A 149 -2.76 9.77 -6.69
CA VAL A 149 -3.01 8.47 -7.29
C VAL A 149 -3.36 8.70 -8.76
N ILE A 150 -2.65 7.98 -9.63
CA ILE A 150 -3.00 7.89 -11.04
C ILE A 150 -3.84 6.64 -11.22
N SER A 151 -5.02 6.76 -11.82
CA SER A 151 -5.91 5.66 -12.18
C SER A 151 -6.47 5.85 -13.59
N TYR A 152 -7.30 4.92 -14.04
CA TYR A 152 -7.84 4.92 -15.40
C TYR A 152 -9.32 4.58 -15.44
N GLU A 153 -10.12 5.46 -16.04
CA GLU A 153 -11.54 5.24 -16.33
C GLU A 153 -11.76 5.30 -17.83
N ASN A 154 -12.31 4.24 -18.45
CA ASN A 154 -12.52 4.17 -19.90
C ASN A 154 -11.25 4.53 -20.71
N ASN A 155 -10.08 4.03 -20.27
CA ASN A 155 -8.75 4.35 -20.81
C ASN A 155 -8.29 5.80 -20.68
N LYS A 156 -9.04 6.67 -20.00
CA LYS A 156 -8.64 8.03 -19.67
C LYS A 156 -7.89 8.04 -18.35
N LYS A 157 -6.71 8.67 -18.34
CA LYS A 157 -5.92 8.90 -17.13
C LYS A 157 -6.66 9.87 -16.20
N ILE A 158 -6.83 9.47 -14.95
CA ILE A 158 -7.41 10.25 -13.86
C ILE A 158 -6.31 10.47 -12.82
N GLU A 159 -6.19 11.70 -12.33
CA GLU A 159 -5.26 12.06 -11.24
C GLU A 159 -6.07 12.53 -10.05
N THR A 160 -5.98 11.78 -8.95
CA THR A 160 -6.73 12.04 -7.71
C THR A 160 -5.75 12.42 -6.60
N VAL A 161 -5.96 13.59 -6.00
CA VAL A 161 -5.16 14.02 -4.84
C VAL A 161 -5.49 13.13 -3.63
N VAL A 162 -4.46 12.70 -2.91
CA VAL A 162 -4.56 11.91 -1.70
C VAL A 162 -3.69 12.49 -0.59
N GLU A 163 -4.14 12.31 0.65
CA GLU A 163 -3.44 12.71 1.86
C GLU A 163 -3.78 11.76 3.02
N GLU A 164 -3.33 12.08 4.24
CA GLU A 164 -3.59 11.25 5.42
C GLU A 164 -5.07 10.90 5.60
N GLY A 165 -5.36 9.65 5.92
CA GLY A 165 -6.73 9.16 6.14
C GLY A 165 -7.43 8.64 4.87
N TYR A 166 -6.85 8.86 3.69
CA TYR A 166 -7.41 8.35 2.44
C TYR A 166 -7.13 6.85 2.30
N VAL A 167 -8.08 6.15 1.66
CA VAL A 167 -7.95 4.75 1.25
C VAL A 167 -7.95 4.69 -0.26
N TRP A 168 -7.10 3.84 -0.80
CA TRP A 168 -7.05 3.50 -2.21
C TRP A 168 -7.28 2.01 -2.40
N TYR A 169 -8.05 1.67 -3.43
CA TYR A 169 -8.30 0.30 -3.85
C TYR A 169 -7.96 0.16 -5.33
N THR A 170 -7.30 -0.93 -5.69
CA THR A 170 -7.06 -1.32 -7.07
C THR A 170 -7.51 -2.75 -7.25
N ALA A 171 -8.48 -2.96 -8.13
CA ALA A 171 -8.90 -4.30 -8.50
C ALA A 171 -7.86 -4.97 -9.41
N PRO A 172 -7.81 -6.32 -9.46
CA PRO A 172 -6.92 -7.02 -10.37
C PRO A 172 -7.15 -6.59 -11.83
N GLY A 173 -6.07 -6.24 -12.51
CA GLY A 173 -6.05 -5.81 -13.91
C GLY A 173 -6.09 -4.29 -14.11
N GLU A 174 -6.30 -3.50 -13.06
CA GLU A 174 -6.40 -2.04 -13.15
C GLU A 174 -5.03 -1.35 -13.14
N TRP A 175 -4.87 -0.40 -14.06
CA TRP A 175 -3.68 0.45 -14.14
C TRP A 175 -3.70 1.51 -13.06
N HIS A 176 -2.58 1.64 -12.35
CA HIS A 176 -2.44 2.63 -11.30
C HIS A 176 -0.98 3.06 -11.09
N SER A 177 -0.78 4.15 -10.34
CA SER A 177 0.52 4.61 -9.84
C SER A 177 0.32 5.59 -8.68
N PHE A 178 1.38 5.80 -7.88
CA PHE A 178 1.45 6.81 -6.85
C PHE A 178 2.58 7.81 -7.17
N LYS A 179 2.32 9.09 -6.93
CA LYS A 179 3.30 10.16 -7.00
C LYS A 179 3.27 11.00 -5.74
N ASN A 180 4.44 11.23 -5.14
CA ASN A 180 4.59 12.20 -4.08
C ASN A 180 4.65 13.61 -4.69
N THR A 181 3.73 14.49 -4.27
CA THR A 181 3.66 15.89 -4.72
C THR A 181 3.84 16.90 -3.59
N GLY A 182 4.07 16.41 -2.37
CA GLY A 182 4.36 17.22 -1.20
C GLY A 182 5.85 17.51 -1.02
N ASP A 183 6.17 18.09 0.14
CA ASP A 183 7.50 18.44 0.61
C ASP A 183 8.05 17.48 1.68
N VAL A 184 7.24 16.47 2.05
CA VAL A 184 7.60 15.37 2.96
C VAL A 184 7.33 14.02 2.29
N PRO A 185 7.91 12.90 2.76
CA PRO A 185 7.61 11.58 2.22
C PRO A 185 6.10 11.24 2.30
N LEU A 186 5.56 10.70 1.21
CA LEU A 186 4.21 10.13 1.17
C LEU A 186 4.29 8.72 1.78
N LYS A 187 3.58 8.51 2.88
CA LYS A 187 3.62 7.23 3.61
C LYS A 187 2.30 6.51 3.50
N LEU A 188 2.35 5.22 3.24
CA LEU A 188 1.19 4.35 3.21
C LEU A 188 1.52 2.98 3.80
N VAL A 189 0.49 2.31 4.29
CA VAL A 189 0.49 0.85 4.44
C VAL A 189 -0.39 0.27 3.35
N PHE A 190 -0.02 -0.88 2.83
CA PHE A 190 -0.80 -1.57 1.82
C PHE A 190 -0.82 -3.07 2.04
N ALA A 191 -1.90 -3.68 1.58
CA ALA A 191 -2.08 -5.11 1.52
C ALA A 191 -2.24 -5.56 0.07
N THR A 192 -1.65 -6.70 -0.26
CA THR A 192 -1.86 -7.39 -1.55
C THR A 192 -2.56 -8.71 -1.30
N ILE A 193 -3.62 -8.99 -2.05
CA ILE A 193 -4.42 -10.21 -1.87
C ILE A 193 -4.56 -10.90 -3.23
N PRO A 194 -4.19 -12.19 -3.36
CA PRO A 194 -3.63 -13.06 -2.32
C PRO A 194 -2.16 -12.76 -1.98
N ASN A 195 -1.67 -13.37 -0.89
CA ASN A 195 -0.26 -13.41 -0.50
C ASN A 195 0.59 -14.26 -1.47
N ALA A 196 0.87 -13.71 -2.65
CA ALA A 196 1.52 -14.44 -3.73
C ALA A 196 3.03 -14.61 -3.51
N LYS A 197 3.54 -15.84 -3.69
CA LYS A 197 4.99 -16.13 -3.75
C LYS A 197 5.70 -15.36 -4.87
N HIS A 198 4.99 -15.12 -5.97
CA HIS A 198 5.45 -14.39 -7.15
C HIS A 198 4.54 -13.19 -7.39
N GLY A 199 4.61 -12.19 -6.50
CA GLY A 199 3.82 -10.96 -6.56
C GLY A 199 4.65 -9.71 -6.23
N LEU A 200 3.96 -8.58 -6.03
CA LEU A 200 4.54 -7.26 -5.79
C LEU A 200 5.64 -7.24 -4.71
N LEU A 201 5.39 -7.85 -3.55
CA LEU A 201 6.37 -7.86 -2.45
C LEU A 201 7.63 -8.64 -2.83
N ASN A 202 7.51 -9.76 -3.55
CA ASN A 202 8.65 -10.52 -4.02
C ASN A 202 9.44 -9.78 -5.10
N PHE A 203 8.75 -9.05 -5.98
CA PHE A 203 9.40 -8.15 -6.92
C PHE A 203 10.26 -7.13 -6.18
N PHE A 204 9.68 -6.41 -5.20
CA PHE A 204 10.43 -5.39 -4.48
C PHE A 204 11.63 -5.94 -3.72
N LYS A 205 11.52 -7.13 -3.10
CA LYS A 205 12.69 -7.80 -2.50
C LYS A 205 13.84 -7.95 -3.49
N LYS A 206 13.55 -8.25 -4.76
CA LYS A 206 14.56 -8.49 -5.81
C LYS A 206 15.14 -7.22 -6.42
N VAL A 207 14.39 -6.12 -6.49
CA VAL A 207 14.87 -4.85 -7.05
C VAL A 207 15.41 -3.87 -6.00
N SER A 208 15.16 -4.13 -4.73
CA SER A 208 15.62 -3.27 -3.64
C SER A 208 17.08 -3.49 -3.27
N ALA A 209 17.64 -2.50 -2.59
CA ALA A 209 18.96 -2.56 -1.96
C ALA A 209 18.83 -2.34 -0.45
N GLU A 210 19.80 -2.83 0.31
CA GLU A 210 19.95 -2.41 1.69
C GLU A 210 20.59 -1.02 1.75
N PRO A 211 20.24 -0.19 2.75
CA PRO A 211 20.94 1.08 2.98
C PRO A 211 22.46 0.85 3.08
N GLY A 212 23.25 1.67 2.38
CA GLY A 212 24.71 1.55 2.32
C GLY A 212 25.23 0.55 1.29
N LYS A 213 24.36 -0.26 0.67
CA LYS A 213 24.74 -1.19 -0.41
C LYS A 213 24.39 -0.59 -1.77
N GLN A 214 25.23 -0.88 -2.77
CA GLN A 214 24.97 -0.49 -4.15
C GLN A 214 23.72 -1.23 -4.66
N ALA A 215 22.80 -0.49 -5.27
CA ALA A 215 21.66 -1.11 -5.94
C ALA A 215 22.10 -1.86 -7.19
N THR A 216 21.51 -3.03 -7.42
CA THR A 216 21.71 -3.79 -8.65
C THR A 216 21.15 -2.99 -9.83
N ALA A 217 21.99 -2.68 -10.81
CA ALA A 217 21.54 -2.11 -12.06
C ALA A 217 20.95 -3.24 -12.92
N LEU A 218 19.66 -3.18 -13.22
CA LEU A 218 19.00 -4.06 -14.18
C LEU A 218 18.87 -3.31 -15.51
N SER A 219 19.12 -4.00 -16.62
CA SER A 219 18.68 -3.51 -17.92
C SER A 219 17.15 -3.39 -17.96
N ALA A 220 16.62 -2.61 -18.90
CA ALA A 220 15.17 -2.46 -19.06
C ALA A 220 14.47 -3.81 -19.34
N GLU A 221 15.11 -4.69 -20.10
CA GLU A 221 14.60 -6.03 -20.41
C GLU A 221 14.59 -6.93 -19.17
N GLU A 222 15.69 -6.98 -18.40
CA GLU A 222 15.75 -7.74 -17.15
C GLU A 222 14.72 -7.25 -16.14
N PHE A 223 14.56 -5.92 -16.04
CA PHE A 223 13.56 -5.31 -15.18
C PHE A 223 12.14 -5.68 -15.60
N ALA A 224 11.80 -5.57 -16.89
CA ALA A 224 10.48 -5.92 -17.41
C ALA A 224 10.16 -7.41 -17.26
N LYS A 225 11.15 -8.29 -17.51
CA LYS A 225 11.03 -9.74 -17.29
C LYS A 225 10.77 -10.04 -15.82
N LEU A 226 11.57 -9.47 -14.93
CA LEU A 226 11.41 -9.63 -13.49
C LEU A 226 10.06 -9.10 -13.00
N ALA A 227 9.62 -7.95 -13.50
CA ALA A 227 8.32 -7.37 -13.19
C ALA A 227 7.19 -8.34 -13.60
N SER A 228 7.19 -8.79 -14.86
CA SER A 228 6.19 -9.71 -15.39
C SER A 228 6.14 -11.04 -14.64
N GLU A 229 7.29 -11.60 -14.26
CA GLU A 229 7.38 -12.85 -13.47
C GLU A 229 6.74 -12.72 -12.07
N ASN A 230 6.59 -11.49 -11.57
CA ASN A 230 6.05 -11.18 -10.26
C ASN A 230 4.72 -10.40 -10.35
N ASP A 231 3.97 -10.65 -11.43
CA ASP A 231 2.66 -10.04 -11.69
C ASP A 231 2.68 -8.51 -11.72
N MET A 232 3.80 -7.88 -12.05
CA MET A 232 3.91 -6.44 -12.27
C MET A 232 4.04 -6.15 -13.75
N ILE A 233 3.00 -5.60 -14.35
CA ILE A 233 2.97 -5.24 -15.76
C ILE A 233 3.13 -3.73 -15.85
N LEU A 234 4.20 -3.26 -16.51
CA LEU A 234 4.54 -1.84 -16.64
C LEU A 234 3.88 -1.21 -17.87
N LYS A 235 3.67 0.10 -17.84
CA LYS A 235 3.20 0.89 -19.00
C LYS A 235 4.38 1.63 -19.67
N PRO A 236 4.53 1.59 -21.01
CA PRO A 236 3.79 0.74 -21.96
C PRO A 236 4.15 -0.75 -21.78
N ALA A 237 3.18 -1.63 -22.00
CA ALA A 237 3.35 -3.08 -21.80
C ALA A 237 4.30 -3.75 -22.81
N LYS A 238 4.76 -3.01 -23.82
CA LYS A 238 5.77 -3.41 -24.79
C LYS A 238 6.80 -2.29 -24.90
N ILE A 239 8.07 -2.66 -24.78
CA ILE A 239 9.19 -1.82 -25.21
C ILE A 239 9.33 -2.12 -26.71
N GLU A 240 9.00 -1.16 -27.56
CA GLU A 240 9.27 -1.24 -29.01
C GLU A 240 10.75 -1.01 -29.31
#